data_AF-A0A6B1AHH4-F1
#
_entry.id   AF-A0A6B1AHH4-F1
#
_cell.length_a   1.000
_cell.length_b   1.000
_cell.length_c   1.000
_cell.angle_alpha   90.00
_cell.angle_beta   90.00
_cell.angle_gamma   90.00
#
_symmetry.space_group_name_H-M   'P 1'
#
loop_
_entity.id
_entity.type
_entity.pdbx_description
1 polymer ?
#
loop_
_entity_poly.entity_id
_entity_poly.type
_entity_poly.pdbx_seq_one_letter_code
_entity_poly.pdbx_strand_id
1 'polypeptide(L)'
;MDRIKTTVYLRATDYGKLKSIAAAENRSAAELIREAVGEYATRKVRDRLPRSIGMGDSGMPDLAERYEEYLDGFGEDEPAGGAPEAPEAEEEPGPRDANRR
;
A
#
# COMPACT_ATOMS: atom_id res chain seq x y z
N MET A 1 27.56 -5.44 -16.79
CA MET A 1 26.23 -5.94 -16.39
C MET A 1 26.42 -6.73 -15.12
N ASP A 2 26.04 -6.16 -13.99
CA ASP A 2 26.25 -6.81 -12.70
C ASP A 2 25.16 -7.85 -12.48
N ARG A 3 25.55 -9.12 -12.29
CA ARG A 3 24.63 -10.21 -11.94
C ARG A 3 24.91 -10.64 -10.51
N ILE A 4 23.88 -10.58 -9.69
CA ILE A 4 23.89 -11.11 -8.33
C ILE A 4 23.31 -12.52 -8.36
N LYS A 5 23.96 -13.44 -7.64
CA LYS A 5 23.47 -14.82 -7.46
C LYS A 5 22.67 -14.90 -6.17
N THR A 6 21.43 -15.35 -6.28
CA THR A 6 20.54 -15.57 -5.14
C THR A 6 20.00 -16.99 -5.20
N THR A 7 20.01 -17.70 -4.06
CA THR A 7 19.38 -19.01 -3.92
C THR A 7 17.97 -18.81 -3.38
N VAL A 8 16.97 -19.41 -4.03
CA VAL A 8 15.57 -19.36 -3.58
C VAL A 8 15.05 -20.77 -3.32
N TYR A 9 14.26 -20.92 -2.26
CA TYR A 9 13.57 -22.16 -1.96
C TYR A 9 12.22 -22.19 -2.67
N LEU A 10 11.97 -23.24 -3.42
CA LEU A 10 10.71 -23.47 -4.13
C LEU A 10 10.13 -24.80 -3.69
N ARG A 11 8.80 -24.92 -3.71
CA ARG A 11 8.16 -26.23 -3.58
C ARG A 11 8.57 -27.10 -4.76
N ALA A 12 8.81 -28.38 -4.53
CA ALA A 12 9.20 -29.32 -5.58
C ALA A 12 8.19 -29.35 -6.74
N THR A 13 6.90 -29.23 -6.44
CA THR A 13 5.83 -29.13 -7.44
C THR A 13 5.96 -27.91 -8.33
N ASP A 14 6.34 -26.76 -7.78
CA ASP A 14 6.44 -25.51 -8.53
C ASP A 14 7.70 -25.52 -9.40
N TYR A 15 8.80 -26.05 -8.88
CA TYR A 15 10.03 -26.24 -9.66
C TYR A 15 9.82 -27.24 -10.82
N GLY A 16 9.03 -28.30 -10.61
CA GLY A 16 8.64 -29.24 -11.65
C GLY A 16 7.88 -28.56 -12.79
N LYS A 17 6.85 -27.78 -12.46
CA LYS A 17 6.08 -26.99 -13.45
C LYS A 17 6.96 -26.01 -14.22
N LEU A 18 7.85 -25.30 -13.51
CA LEU A 18 8.80 -24.38 -14.13
C LEU A 18 9.70 -25.09 -15.16
N LYS A 19 10.20 -26.29 -14.85
CA LYS A 19 11.00 -27.07 -15.79
C LYS A 19 10.20 -27.51 -17.02
N SER A 20 8.94 -27.90 -16.83
CA SER A 20 8.07 -28.27 -17.95
C SER A 20 7.86 -27.10 -18.91
N ILE A 21 7.63 -25.89 -18.38
CA ILE A 21 7.49 -24.66 -19.17
C ILE A 21 8.81 -24.35 -19.90
N ALA A 22 9.93 -24.37 -19.17
CA ALA A 22 11.27 -24.13 -19.73
C ALA A 22 11.59 -25.06 -20.91
N ALA A 23 11.25 -26.34 -20.79
CA ALA A 23 11.43 -27.33 -21.84
C ALA A 23 10.53 -27.05 -23.06
N ALA A 24 9.26 -26.70 -22.84
CA ALA A 24 8.33 -26.38 -23.91
C ALA A 24 8.73 -25.12 -24.69
N GLU A 25 9.31 -24.12 -24.01
CA GLU A 25 9.77 -22.87 -24.61
C GLU A 25 11.21 -22.91 -25.13
N ASN A 26 11.94 -24.01 -24.92
CA ASN A 26 13.37 -24.15 -25.22
C ASN A 26 14.23 -23.06 -24.55
N ARG A 27 13.94 -22.77 -23.28
CA ARG A 27 14.60 -21.76 -22.44
C ARG A 27 15.15 -22.39 -21.17
N SER A 28 16.06 -21.71 -20.48
CA SER A 28 16.50 -22.15 -19.16
C SER A 28 15.52 -21.72 -18.06
N ALA A 29 15.38 -22.55 -17.02
CA ALA A 29 14.58 -22.18 -15.84
C ALA A 29 15.06 -20.86 -15.19
N ALA A 30 16.37 -20.56 -15.28
CA ALA A 30 16.94 -19.33 -14.77
C ALA A 30 16.51 -18.09 -15.60
N GLU A 31 16.30 -18.24 -16.91
CA GLU A 31 15.74 -17.16 -17.73
C GLU A 31 14.31 -16.84 -17.34
N LEU A 32 13.46 -17.87 -17.19
CA LEU A 32 12.08 -17.72 -16.75
C LEU A 32 11.98 -17.07 -15.36
N ILE A 33 12.82 -17.49 -14.41
CA ILE A 33 12.83 -16.88 -13.07
C ILE A 33 13.21 -15.40 -13.15
N ARG A 34 14.24 -15.05 -13.94
CA ARG A 34 14.67 -13.65 -14.07
C ARG A 34 13.57 -12.79 -14.70
N GLU A 35 12.90 -13.30 -15.73
CA GLU A 35 11.76 -12.63 -16.36
C GLU A 35 10.62 -12.43 -15.36
N ALA A 36 10.16 -13.50 -14.71
CA ALA A 36 9.06 -13.44 -13.75
C ALA A 36 9.35 -12.49 -12.57
N VAL A 37 10.58 -12.49 -12.05
CA VAL A 37 11.01 -11.55 -11.01
C VAL A 37 10.99 -10.11 -11.53
N GLY A 38 11.47 -9.87 -12.77
CA GLY A 38 11.46 -8.55 -13.40
C GLY A 38 10.04 -8.02 -13.63
N GLU A 39 9.13 -8.86 -14.13
CA GLU A 39 7.73 -8.51 -14.31
C GLU A 39 7.03 -8.25 -12.97
N TYR A 40 7.25 -9.11 -11.98
CA TYR A 40 6.69 -8.94 -10.65
C TYR A 40 7.15 -7.62 -10.03
N ALA A 41 8.46 -7.33 -10.07
CA ALA A 41 9.02 -6.11 -9.56
C ALA A 41 8.46 -4.88 -10.29
N THR A 42 8.42 -4.92 -11.62
CA THR A 42 7.87 -3.81 -12.44
C THR A 42 6.41 -3.53 -12.10
N ARG A 43 5.58 -4.58 -11.97
CA ARG A 43 4.17 -4.44 -11.60
C ARG A 43 3.97 -3.97 -10.16
N LYS A 44 4.89 -4.31 -9.26
CA LYS A 44 4.82 -3.95 -7.83
C LYS A 44 5.44 -2.62 -7.49
N VAL A 45 6.31 -2.09 -8.34
CA VAL A 45 6.64 -0.66 -8.36
C VAL A 45 5.41 0.06 -8.92
N ARG A 46 4.34 0.10 -8.11
CA ARG A 46 3.24 1.03 -8.29
C ARG A 46 3.81 2.43 -8.07
N ASP A 47 3.53 3.29 -9.05
CA ASP A 47 3.78 4.72 -9.05
C ASP A 47 5.25 5.10 -8.90
N ARG A 48 5.96 5.07 -10.03
CA ARG A 48 7.06 6.03 -10.18
C ARG A 48 6.45 7.42 -10.10
N LEU A 49 6.53 8.00 -8.91
CA LEU A 49 6.33 9.43 -8.73
C LEU A 49 7.16 10.18 -9.78
N PRO A 50 6.65 11.29 -10.31
CA PRO A 50 7.39 12.07 -11.26
C PRO A 50 8.77 12.43 -10.70
N ARG A 51 9.82 12.21 -11.50
CA ARG A 51 11.21 12.41 -11.07
C ARG A 51 11.57 13.88 -10.89
N SER A 52 10.72 14.76 -11.40
CA SER A 52 10.83 16.21 -11.26
C SER A 52 9.44 16.81 -11.25
N ILE A 53 9.31 17.97 -10.61
CA ILE A 53 8.14 18.82 -10.76
C ILE A 53 8.01 19.19 -12.25
N GLY A 54 6.81 19.01 -12.82
CA GLY A 54 6.53 19.27 -14.25
C GLY A 54 6.72 18.09 -15.21
N MET A 55 7.01 16.87 -14.74
CA MET A 55 7.11 15.67 -15.60
C MET A 55 5.74 15.16 -16.10
N GLY A 56 4.66 15.58 -15.46
CA GLY A 56 3.29 15.25 -15.86
C GLY A 56 2.66 16.40 -16.64
N ASP A 57 1.87 16.06 -17.65
CA ASP A 57 0.96 16.98 -18.34
C ASP A 57 -0.47 16.65 -17.90
N SER A 58 -1.15 17.61 -17.29
CA SER A 58 -2.54 17.46 -16.86
C SER A 58 -3.51 17.58 -18.05
N GLY A 59 -3.09 18.15 -19.18
CA GLY A 59 -3.97 18.57 -20.27
C GLY A 59 -4.93 19.70 -19.90
N MET A 60 -4.79 20.26 -18.69
CA MET A 60 -5.65 21.30 -18.14
C MET A 60 -4.82 22.58 -17.98
N PRO A 61 -4.94 23.54 -18.90
CA PRO A 61 -4.12 24.75 -18.88
C PRO A 61 -4.40 25.64 -17.66
N ASP A 62 -5.60 25.54 -17.08
CA ASP A 62 -6.08 26.34 -15.95
C ASP A 62 -5.98 25.65 -14.59
N LEU A 63 -5.33 24.48 -14.53
CA LEU A 63 -5.24 23.67 -13.31
C LEU A 63 -4.58 24.44 -12.15
N ALA A 64 -3.53 25.21 -12.46
CA ALA A 64 -2.81 26.00 -11.47
C ALA A 64 -3.62 27.20 -10.96
N GLU A 65 -4.58 27.71 -11.73
CA GLU A 65 -5.43 28.82 -11.29
C GLU A 65 -6.64 28.34 -10.49
N ARG A 66 -7.08 27.10 -10.68
CA ARG A 66 -8.27 26.51 -10.04
C ARG A 66 -7.95 25.49 -8.95
N TYR A 67 -6.73 25.51 -8.42
CA TYR A 67 -6.29 24.53 -7.42
C TYR A 67 -7.23 24.47 -6.20
N GLU A 68 -7.81 25.60 -5.77
CA GLU A 68 -8.74 25.67 -4.63
C GLU A 68 -10.03 24.89 -4.89
N GLU A 69 -10.57 24.98 -6.11
CA GLU A 69 -11.75 24.23 -6.52
C GLU A 69 -11.48 22.72 -6.58
N TYR A 70 -10.32 22.34 -7.11
CA TYR A 70 -9.97 20.93 -7.29
C TYR A 70 -9.52 20.22 -6.01
N LEU A 71 -9.05 20.98 -5.02
CA LEU A 71 -8.58 20.45 -3.73
C LEU A 71 -9.59 20.66 -2.60
N ASP A 72 -10.81 21.12 -2.91
CA ASP A 72 -11.89 21.22 -1.93
C ASP A 72 -12.21 19.84 -1.35
N GLY A 73 -12.28 19.74 -0.01
CA GLY A 73 -12.47 18.48 0.71
C GLY A 73 -11.27 17.51 0.70
N PHE A 74 -10.11 17.90 0.16
CA PHE A 74 -8.95 17.03 0.14
C PHE A 74 -8.33 16.86 1.54
N GLY A 75 -8.43 15.66 2.09
CA GLY A 75 -7.86 15.31 3.41
C GLY A 75 -8.81 15.53 4.58
N GLU A 76 -10.07 15.84 4.32
CA GLU A 76 -11.12 15.88 5.34
C GLU A 76 -11.62 14.46 5.59
N ASP A 77 -11.03 13.76 6.56
CA ASP A 77 -11.61 12.54 7.11
C ASP A 77 -12.90 12.93 7.84
N GLU A 78 -14.07 12.57 7.28
CA GLU A 78 -15.32 12.59 8.02
C GLU A 78 -15.09 11.88 9.37
N PRO A 79 -15.34 12.54 10.53
CA PRO A 79 -15.29 11.84 11.79
C PRO A 79 -16.39 10.78 11.76
N ALA A 80 -15.97 9.52 11.69
CA ALA A 80 -16.85 8.38 11.75
C ALA A 80 -17.82 8.52 12.93
N GLY A 81 -19.10 8.76 12.62
CA GLY A 81 -20.25 8.49 13.49
C GLY A 81 -20.28 9.24 14.81
N GLY A 82 -21.25 10.15 14.95
CA GLY A 82 -21.61 10.74 16.23
C GLY A 82 -21.76 9.70 17.34
N ALA A 83 -21.00 9.87 18.41
CA ALA A 83 -21.44 9.42 19.71
C ALA A 83 -22.38 10.52 20.26
N PRO A 84 -23.64 10.22 20.61
CA PRO A 84 -24.46 11.19 21.32
C PRO A 84 -23.75 11.54 22.62
N GLU A 85 -23.60 12.85 22.89
CA GLU A 85 -23.15 13.36 24.18
C GLU A 85 -23.99 12.69 25.27
N ALA A 86 -23.34 11.89 26.10
CA ALA A 86 -23.98 11.27 27.24
C ALA A 86 -24.46 12.40 28.17
N PRO A 87 -25.73 12.38 28.64
CA PRO A 87 -26.18 13.37 29.59
C PRO A 87 -25.36 13.27 30.88
N GLU A 88 -24.89 14.42 31.34
CA GLU A 88 -24.14 14.62 32.57
C GLU A 88 -24.87 13.97 33.74
N ALA A 89 -24.25 12.94 34.33
CA ALA A 89 -24.78 12.29 35.51
C ALA A 89 -24.58 13.21 36.71
N GLU A 90 -25.71 13.63 37.28
CA GLU A 90 -25.82 14.40 38.51
C GLU A 90 -24.99 13.78 39.65
N GLU A 91 -24.23 14.61 40.34
CA GLU A 91 -23.50 14.31 41.57
C GLU A 91 -24.45 13.76 42.65
N GLU A 92 -24.14 12.59 43.20
CA GLU A 92 -24.65 12.15 44.51
C GLU A 92 -23.47 11.80 45.44
N PRO A 93 -23.53 12.22 46.72
CA PRO A 93 -22.37 12.33 47.60
C PRO A 93 -21.90 10.99 48.19
N GLY A 94 -20.59 10.81 48.28
CA GLY A 94 -19.94 9.58 48.76
C GLY A 94 -20.25 9.23 50.23
N PRO A 95 -20.37 7.93 50.57
CA PRO A 95 -20.62 7.50 51.94
C PRO A 95 -19.36 7.63 52.80
N ARG A 96 -19.59 8.11 54.03
CA ARG A 96 -18.61 8.28 55.11
C ARG A 96 -17.89 6.96 55.43
N ASP A 97 -16.56 7.01 55.49
CA ASP A 97 -15.71 5.93 55.98
C ASP A 97 -16.04 5.60 57.44
N ALA A 98 -16.76 4.50 57.62
CA ALA A 98 -16.80 3.79 58.87
C ALA A 98 -15.91 2.55 58.76
N ASN A 99 -14.79 2.61 59.51
CA ASN A 99 -14.19 1.45 60.18
C ASN A 99 -13.23 0.55 59.37
N ARG A 100 -11.91 0.74 59.54
CA ARG A 100 -10.99 -0.38 59.83
C ARG A 100 -9.61 0.05 60.35
N ARG A 101 -9.41 -0.26 61.63
CA ARG A 101 -8.18 -0.70 62.34
C ARG A 101 -6.93 0.18 62.33
#